data_AF-A0A6A3J0G1-F1
#
_entry.id   AF-A0A6A3J0G1-F1
#
_cell.length_a   1.000
_cell.length_b   1.000
_cell.length_c   1.000
_cell.angle_alpha   90.00
_cell.angle_beta   90.00
_cell.angle_gamma   90.00
#
_symmetry.space_group_name_H-M   'P 1'
#
loop_
_entity.id
_entity.type
_entity.pdbx_description
1 polymer ?
#
loop_
_entity_poly.entity_id
_entity_poly.type
_entity_poly.pdbx_seq_one_letter_code
_entity_poly.pdbx_strand_id
1 'polypeptide(L)'
;MLRMALEQQRQIDDGNPEKTSDNWADEVVQLKLEHKHEIDAFLQTIRDLEGENLRLKAGRLQTPDNSVQASLKEAGKPNSTINEEVESRKKQIDELQTHAKKVEVEKFQLRGQLDQQSAAVISLDSRLVEVRADNAKLKQKVETLETTHATQETLDKRTVELNKQARVQELERATLSQEKKQHAETVEKDKVAHHAWMRDRDATLSELHGLQQENAKNGDYSKAVNEWISKCRNAEREKKDAQNDYNELQCIRANLEKELKDSRHAVQDLEKELNDSRRAVQDLERENADLRLWMHSLDACCDVEIATNKFVSARTAAFQSKWGRERRDFSVAKYEELYPGQGGDLDRQMRAFTSTQNRICHDRDIRHVSHEEFLRTGDDIRDRLADLAVCTAPATL
;
A
#
# COMPACT_ATOMS: atom_id res chain seq x y z
N MET A 1 39.87 -73.32 -79.61
CA MET A 1 38.47 -72.94 -79.33
C MET A 1 38.23 -72.63 -77.85
N LEU A 2 38.10 -73.60 -76.93
CA LEU A 2 37.76 -73.36 -75.51
C LEU A 2 38.60 -72.29 -74.77
N ARG A 3 39.91 -72.15 -75.06
CA ARG A 3 40.75 -71.08 -74.49
C ARG A 3 40.49 -69.67 -75.03
N MET A 4 40.01 -69.51 -76.27
CA MET A 4 39.66 -68.18 -76.81
C MET A 4 38.33 -67.69 -76.24
N ALA A 5 37.36 -68.59 -76.07
CA ALA A 5 36.08 -68.27 -75.43
C ALA A 5 36.25 -67.78 -73.97
N LEU A 6 37.19 -68.37 -73.22
CA LEU A 6 37.50 -67.94 -71.85
C LEU A 6 38.23 -66.59 -71.78
N GLU A 7 39.08 -66.26 -72.76
CA GLU A 7 39.76 -64.95 -72.79
C GLU A 7 38.83 -63.82 -73.24
N GLN A 8 37.85 -64.10 -74.11
CA GLN A 8 36.81 -63.12 -74.48
C GLN A 8 35.83 -62.85 -73.33
N GLN A 9 35.43 -63.87 -72.56
CA GLN A 9 34.61 -63.66 -71.35
C GLN A 9 35.30 -62.72 -70.35
N ARG A 10 36.63 -62.85 -70.22
CA ARG A 10 37.46 -62.04 -69.30
C ARG A 10 37.61 -60.57 -69.72
N GLN A 11 37.33 -60.21 -70.97
CA GLN A 11 37.30 -58.82 -71.43
C GLN A 11 35.92 -58.16 -71.28
N ILE A 12 34.88 -58.91 -70.91
CA ILE A 12 33.50 -58.40 -70.74
C ILE A 12 33.25 -57.93 -69.29
N ASP A 13 33.93 -58.53 -68.30
CA ASP A 13 33.75 -58.16 -66.88
C ASP A 13 34.55 -56.90 -66.47
N ASP A 14 35.57 -56.48 -67.25
CA ASP A 14 36.43 -55.32 -67.00
C ASP A 14 36.13 -54.12 -67.95
N GLY A 15 34.90 -53.60 -67.98
CA GLY A 15 34.65 -52.27 -68.59
C GLY A 15 33.23 -51.91 -69.04
N ASN A 16 32.52 -51.15 -68.18
CA ASN A 16 31.44 -50.16 -68.42
C ASN A 16 30.40 -50.39 -69.57
N PRO A 17 29.08 -50.37 -69.29
CA PRO A 17 28.07 -50.87 -70.23
C PRO A 17 27.60 -49.81 -71.25
N GLU A 18 27.99 -49.95 -72.52
CA GLU A 18 27.32 -49.22 -73.61
C GLU A 18 27.51 -49.90 -74.99
N LYS A 19 26.57 -50.81 -75.36
CA LYS A 19 26.15 -51.11 -76.75
C LYS A 19 24.95 -52.05 -76.79
N THR A 20 24.15 -51.91 -77.84
CA THR A 20 22.77 -52.40 -77.94
C THR A 20 22.64 -53.87 -78.33
N SER A 21 21.50 -54.46 -77.94
CA SER A 21 21.18 -55.90 -78.05
C SER A 21 21.18 -56.46 -79.48
N ASP A 22 21.08 -55.61 -80.50
CA ASP A 22 20.71 -56.07 -81.86
C ASP A 22 21.93 -56.52 -82.69
N ASN A 23 23.15 -56.04 -82.40
CA ASN A 23 24.37 -56.49 -83.11
C ASN A 23 24.75 -57.94 -82.81
N TRP A 24 24.40 -58.46 -81.64
CA TRP A 24 24.79 -59.81 -81.20
C TRP A 24 24.00 -60.91 -81.93
N ALA A 25 22.83 -60.59 -82.48
CA ALA A 25 22.02 -61.54 -83.22
C ALA A 25 22.66 -61.89 -84.58
N ASP A 26 23.12 -60.87 -85.32
CA ASP A 26 23.69 -61.05 -86.66
C ASP A 26 25.06 -61.76 -86.62
N GLU A 27 25.95 -61.41 -85.68
CA GLU A 27 27.26 -62.08 -85.54
C GLU A 27 27.10 -63.57 -85.17
N VAL A 28 26.13 -63.92 -84.31
CA VAL A 28 25.84 -65.33 -83.94
C VAL A 28 25.17 -66.10 -85.09
N VAL A 29 24.37 -65.44 -85.93
CA VAL A 29 23.80 -66.06 -87.15
C VAL A 29 24.89 -66.30 -88.19
N GLN A 30 25.81 -65.35 -88.39
CA GLN A 30 26.90 -65.46 -89.35
C GLN A 30 27.91 -66.55 -88.96
N LEU A 31 28.32 -66.61 -87.68
CA LEU A 31 29.13 -67.71 -87.13
C LEU A 31 28.44 -69.07 -87.20
N LYS A 32 27.09 -69.15 -87.14
CA LYS A 32 26.35 -70.41 -87.34
C LYS A 32 26.24 -70.83 -88.80
N LEU A 33 26.30 -69.89 -89.75
CA LEU A 33 26.34 -70.19 -91.18
C LEU A 33 27.72 -70.68 -91.63
N GLU A 34 28.80 -70.03 -91.17
CA GLU A 34 30.17 -70.46 -91.48
C GLU A 34 30.48 -71.87 -90.92
N HIS A 35 30.21 -72.12 -89.64
CA HIS A 35 30.38 -73.46 -89.07
C HIS A 35 29.49 -74.52 -89.73
N LYS A 36 28.33 -74.15 -90.30
CA LYS A 36 27.50 -75.09 -91.06
C LYS A 36 28.15 -75.45 -92.41
N HIS A 37 28.71 -74.48 -93.13
CA HIS A 37 29.43 -74.74 -94.38
C HIS A 37 30.73 -75.55 -94.15
N GLU A 38 31.44 -75.34 -93.03
CA GLU A 38 32.59 -76.17 -92.67
C GLU A 38 32.20 -77.62 -92.36
N ILE A 39 31.07 -77.84 -91.65
CA ILE A 39 30.57 -79.20 -91.36
C ILE A 39 30.06 -79.90 -92.62
N ASP A 40 29.37 -79.20 -93.52
CA ASP A 40 28.91 -79.76 -94.80
C ASP A 40 30.11 -80.12 -95.71
N ALA A 41 31.19 -79.32 -95.71
CA ALA A 41 32.44 -79.64 -96.41
C ALA A 41 33.17 -80.86 -95.81
N PHE A 42 33.16 -81.01 -94.47
CA PHE A 42 33.75 -82.15 -93.79
C PHE A 42 32.99 -83.46 -94.10
N LEU A 43 31.65 -83.39 -94.15
CA LEU A 43 30.78 -84.52 -94.53
C LEU A 43 30.89 -84.89 -96.03
N GLN A 44 31.21 -83.95 -96.90
CA GLN A 44 31.49 -84.26 -98.30
C GLN A 44 32.86 -84.97 -98.45
N THR A 45 33.87 -84.54 -97.70
CA THR A 45 35.20 -85.18 -97.72
C THR A 45 35.15 -86.63 -97.23
N ILE A 46 34.27 -86.96 -96.28
CA ILE A 46 34.04 -88.35 -95.83
C ILE A 46 33.36 -89.18 -96.93
N ARG A 47 32.38 -88.61 -97.67
CA ARG A 47 31.76 -89.30 -98.82
C ARG A 47 32.75 -89.61 -99.94
N ASP A 48 33.68 -88.70 -100.21
CA ASP A 48 34.67 -88.89 -101.27
C ASP A 48 35.74 -89.94 -100.85
N LEU A 49 36.11 -90.01 -99.57
CA LEU A 49 37.01 -91.04 -99.03
C LEU A 49 36.38 -92.44 -98.90
N GLU A 50 35.06 -92.54 -98.71
CA GLU A 50 34.34 -93.83 -98.77
C GLU A 50 34.10 -94.32 -100.22
N GLY A 51 34.09 -93.40 -101.19
CA GLY A 51 34.00 -93.73 -102.63
C GLY A 51 35.29 -94.32 -103.23
N GLU A 52 36.46 -93.95 -102.70
CA GLU A 52 37.76 -94.34 -103.29
C GLU A 52 38.28 -95.71 -102.80
N ASN A 53 37.69 -96.28 -101.74
CA ASN A 53 38.15 -97.54 -101.12
C ASN A 53 37.49 -98.82 -101.68
N LEU A 54 36.74 -98.73 -102.78
CA LEU A 54 36.14 -99.88 -103.48
C LEU A 54 36.65 -100.08 -104.92
N ARG A 55 37.85 -99.57 -105.25
CA ARG A 55 38.50 -99.87 -106.53
C ARG A 55 40.00 -100.15 -106.38
N LEU A 56 40.39 -101.40 -106.68
CA LEU A 56 41.76 -101.93 -106.89
C LEU A 56 42.57 -102.40 -105.67
N LYS A 57 42.26 -103.62 -105.21
CA LYS A 57 43.24 -104.71 -104.96
C LYS A 57 42.49 -106.05 -105.03
N ALA A 58 43.02 -107.15 -105.58
CA ALA A 58 44.39 -107.40 -106.03
C ALA A 58 44.44 -108.27 -107.31
N GLY A 59 45.32 -107.88 -108.24
CA GLY A 59 45.72 -108.69 -109.39
C GLY A 59 47.25 -108.65 -109.58
N ARG A 60 47.93 -109.66 -109.04
CA ARG A 60 49.21 -110.27 -109.49
C ARG A 60 50.33 -109.38 -110.10
N LEU A 61 51.48 -109.37 -109.43
CA LEU A 61 52.86 -109.49 -109.98
C LEU A 61 53.55 -110.58 -109.11
N GLN A 62 54.38 -111.55 -109.54
CA GLN A 62 55.07 -111.89 -110.80
C GLN A 62 56.27 -111.01 -111.18
N THR A 63 57.49 -111.56 -111.00
CA THR A 63 58.72 -111.31 -111.78
C THR A 63 59.67 -112.54 -111.70
N PRO A 64 60.62 -112.71 -112.65
CA PRO A 64 61.38 -113.96 -112.89
C PRO A 64 62.88 -113.83 -112.53
N ASP A 65 63.71 -114.85 -112.87
CA ASP A 65 64.77 -114.61 -113.88
C ASP A 65 65.45 -115.86 -114.49
N ASN A 66 66.24 -115.63 -115.55
CA ASN A 66 66.85 -116.59 -116.49
C ASN A 66 68.36 -116.29 -116.74
N SER A 67 69.17 -117.09 -117.45
CA SER A 67 69.29 -118.55 -117.71
C SER A 67 70.39 -118.75 -118.78
N VAL A 68 71.36 -119.67 -118.64
CA VAL A 68 72.40 -119.87 -119.70
C VAL A 68 72.96 -121.30 -119.90
N GLN A 69 72.86 -121.76 -121.16
CA GLN A 69 73.85 -122.43 -122.05
C GLN A 69 74.52 -123.81 -121.81
N ALA A 70 74.57 -124.56 -122.95
CA ALA A 70 75.54 -125.61 -123.38
C ALA A 70 75.56 -126.97 -122.61
N SER A 71 75.96 -128.15 -123.13
CA SER A 71 76.17 -128.77 -124.47
C SER A 71 76.62 -130.25 -124.27
N LEU A 72 76.49 -131.27 -125.15
CA LEU A 72 75.66 -131.52 -126.36
C LEU A 72 75.72 -133.05 -126.71
N LYS A 73 74.59 -133.66 -127.14
CA LYS A 73 74.41 -134.96 -127.85
C LYS A 73 75.17 -136.27 -127.44
N GLU A 74 74.33 -137.25 -127.05
CA GLU A 74 74.27 -138.68 -127.50
C GLU A 74 74.88 -139.84 -126.65
N ALA A 75 74.03 -140.86 -126.44
CA ALA A 75 74.25 -142.27 -126.02
C ALA A 75 74.73 -142.67 -124.58
N GLY A 76 73.76 -143.07 -123.72
CA GLY A 76 73.77 -144.47 -123.24
C GLY A 76 73.93 -144.86 -121.73
N LYS A 77 72.87 -144.68 -120.91
CA LYS A 77 72.33 -145.66 -119.88
C LYS A 77 73.21 -146.18 -118.69
N PRO A 78 72.62 -146.66 -117.56
CA PRO A 78 71.69 -145.97 -116.66
C PRO A 78 71.87 -146.35 -115.15
N ASN A 79 72.31 -145.46 -114.25
CA ASN A 79 72.22 -145.75 -112.80
C ASN A 79 72.36 -144.51 -111.89
N SER A 80 71.91 -144.66 -110.64
CA SER A 80 72.24 -143.84 -109.45
C SER A 80 72.01 -142.32 -109.51
N THR A 81 70.76 -141.83 -109.59
CA THR A 81 70.43 -140.40 -109.34
C THR A 81 69.01 -140.16 -108.79
N ILE A 82 68.65 -140.82 -107.67
CA ILE A 82 67.38 -140.57 -106.93
C ILE A 82 67.63 -140.28 -105.43
N ASN A 83 68.79 -140.67 -104.88
CA ASN A 83 68.99 -140.70 -103.43
C ASN A 83 69.39 -139.35 -102.80
N GLU A 84 70.01 -138.44 -103.56
CA GLU A 84 70.58 -137.19 -103.02
C GLU A 84 69.53 -136.07 -102.88
N GLU A 85 68.47 -136.07 -103.70
CA GLU A 85 67.41 -135.06 -103.63
C GLU A 85 66.50 -135.22 -102.39
N VAL A 86 66.42 -136.44 -101.84
CA VAL A 86 65.65 -136.75 -100.63
C VAL A 86 66.27 -136.13 -99.37
N GLU A 87 67.59 -136.28 -99.19
CA GLU A 87 68.28 -135.72 -98.01
C GLU A 87 68.33 -134.17 -98.04
N SER A 88 68.36 -133.55 -99.23
CA SER A 88 68.26 -132.09 -99.35
C SER A 88 66.92 -131.54 -98.82
N ARG A 89 65.79 -132.20 -99.13
CA ARG A 89 64.46 -131.80 -98.64
C ARG A 89 64.29 -132.04 -97.14
N LYS A 90 64.94 -133.06 -96.59
CA LYS A 90 64.94 -133.37 -95.16
C LYS A 90 65.55 -132.23 -94.33
N LYS A 91 66.66 -131.67 -94.80
CA LYS A 91 67.34 -130.53 -94.15
C LYS A 91 66.47 -129.26 -94.07
N GLN A 92 65.68 -128.96 -95.10
CA GLN A 92 64.74 -127.83 -95.08
C GLN A 92 63.61 -127.98 -94.05
N ILE A 93 63.20 -129.22 -93.73
CA ILE A 93 62.14 -129.47 -92.74
C ILE A 93 62.66 -129.17 -91.32
N ASP A 94 63.90 -129.52 -91.00
CA ASP A 94 64.50 -129.25 -89.69
C ASP A 94 64.71 -127.74 -89.44
N GLU A 95 65.09 -126.99 -90.48
CA GLU A 95 65.22 -125.52 -90.39
C GLU A 95 63.85 -124.84 -90.14
N LEU A 96 62.78 -125.29 -90.81
CA LEU A 96 61.42 -124.78 -90.58
C LEU A 96 60.87 -125.14 -89.18
N GLN A 97 61.13 -126.34 -88.67
CA GLN A 97 60.78 -126.70 -87.28
C GLN A 97 61.51 -125.83 -86.25
N THR A 98 62.76 -125.47 -86.53
CA THR A 98 63.54 -124.58 -85.67
C THR A 98 62.94 -123.17 -85.65
N HIS A 99 62.50 -122.66 -86.80
CA HIS A 99 61.88 -121.34 -86.89
C HIS A 99 60.49 -121.28 -86.23
N ALA A 100 59.70 -122.36 -86.30
CA ALA A 100 58.40 -122.46 -85.63
C ALA A 100 58.53 -122.39 -84.09
N LYS A 101 59.49 -123.14 -83.51
CA LYS A 101 59.79 -123.09 -82.06
C LYS A 101 60.19 -121.70 -81.59
N LYS A 102 60.92 -120.93 -82.40
CA LYS A 102 61.31 -119.54 -82.06
C LYS A 102 60.09 -118.61 -81.94
N VAL A 103 59.16 -118.67 -82.89
CA VAL A 103 57.93 -117.86 -82.89
C VAL A 103 57.04 -118.19 -81.69
N GLU A 104 57.00 -119.45 -81.27
CA GLU A 104 56.21 -119.88 -80.11
C GLU A 104 56.78 -119.33 -78.78
N VAL A 105 58.12 -119.24 -78.66
CA VAL A 105 58.79 -118.57 -77.52
C VAL A 105 58.54 -117.06 -77.50
N GLU A 106 58.66 -116.38 -78.66
CA GLU A 106 58.38 -114.94 -78.78
C GLU A 106 56.91 -114.61 -78.42
N LYS A 107 55.95 -115.45 -78.84
CA LYS A 107 54.54 -115.34 -78.45
C LYS A 107 54.33 -115.46 -76.94
N PHE A 108 55.08 -116.34 -76.27
CA PHE A 108 54.99 -116.51 -74.81
C PHE A 108 55.57 -115.30 -74.06
N GLN A 109 56.69 -114.73 -74.55
CA GLN A 109 57.28 -113.50 -73.99
C GLN A 109 56.36 -112.29 -74.15
N LEU A 110 55.77 -112.07 -75.34
CA LEU A 110 54.87 -110.95 -75.59
C LEU A 110 53.59 -111.02 -74.73
N ARG A 111 53.06 -112.22 -74.47
CA ARG A 111 51.93 -112.39 -73.56
C ARG A 111 52.32 -112.08 -72.10
N GLY A 112 53.48 -112.54 -71.64
CA GLY A 112 53.98 -112.17 -70.31
C GLY A 112 54.19 -110.66 -70.14
N GLN A 113 54.67 -109.96 -71.17
CA GLN A 113 54.79 -108.49 -71.15
C GLN A 113 53.42 -107.79 -71.13
N LEU A 114 52.43 -108.29 -71.88
CA LEU A 114 51.08 -107.73 -71.89
C LEU A 114 50.41 -107.86 -70.52
N ASP A 115 50.48 -109.03 -69.90
CA ASP A 115 49.91 -109.29 -68.57
C ASP A 115 50.57 -108.40 -67.50
N GLN A 116 51.89 -108.17 -67.61
CA GLN A 116 52.65 -107.27 -66.73
C GLN A 116 52.27 -105.78 -66.93
N GLN A 117 51.99 -105.34 -68.15
CA GLN A 117 51.48 -103.98 -68.39
C GLN A 117 50.04 -103.79 -67.92
N SER A 118 49.16 -104.78 -68.10
CA SER A 118 47.80 -104.73 -67.56
C SER A 118 47.79 -104.61 -66.02
N ALA A 119 48.68 -105.32 -65.31
CA ALA A 119 48.84 -105.16 -63.88
C ALA A 119 49.32 -103.75 -63.47
N ALA A 120 50.24 -103.16 -64.24
CA ALA A 120 50.73 -101.80 -64.00
C ALA A 120 49.64 -100.72 -64.20
N VAL A 121 48.78 -100.88 -65.22
CA VAL A 121 47.66 -99.98 -65.47
C VAL A 121 46.64 -100.02 -64.32
N ILE A 122 46.27 -101.21 -63.83
CA ILE A 122 45.35 -101.36 -62.69
C ILE A 122 45.90 -100.70 -61.41
N SER A 123 47.22 -100.81 -61.18
CA SER A 123 47.90 -100.17 -60.06
C SER A 123 47.89 -98.63 -60.15
N LEU A 124 48.13 -98.08 -61.34
CA LEU A 124 48.07 -96.63 -61.58
C LEU A 124 46.65 -96.08 -61.47
N ASP A 125 45.64 -96.79 -61.95
CA ASP A 125 44.24 -96.37 -61.86
C ASP A 125 43.75 -96.38 -60.41
N SER A 126 44.19 -97.36 -59.62
CA SER A 126 43.97 -97.40 -58.16
C SER A 126 44.58 -96.18 -57.45
N ARG A 127 45.84 -95.82 -57.77
CA ARG A 127 46.49 -94.58 -57.26
C ARG A 127 45.78 -93.31 -57.73
N LEU A 128 45.23 -93.28 -58.94
CA LEU A 128 44.50 -92.13 -59.47
C LEU A 128 43.18 -91.90 -58.71
N VAL A 129 42.47 -92.97 -58.35
CA VAL A 129 41.28 -92.91 -57.49
C VAL A 129 41.63 -92.39 -56.09
N GLU A 130 42.73 -92.85 -55.51
CA GLU A 130 43.20 -92.42 -54.18
C GLU A 130 43.57 -90.92 -54.16
N VAL A 131 44.35 -90.45 -55.15
CA VAL A 131 44.70 -89.02 -55.31
C VAL A 131 43.46 -88.15 -55.55
N ARG A 132 42.45 -88.64 -56.28
CA ARG A 132 41.17 -87.92 -56.45
C ARG A 132 40.40 -87.80 -55.14
N ALA A 133 40.38 -88.85 -54.32
CA ALA A 133 39.74 -88.83 -53.01
C ALA A 133 40.43 -87.87 -52.04
N ASP A 134 41.77 -87.83 -52.02
CA ASP A 134 42.51 -86.92 -51.15
C ASP A 134 42.44 -85.46 -51.62
N ASN A 135 42.40 -85.20 -52.93
CA ASN A 135 42.18 -83.85 -53.46
C ASN A 135 40.76 -83.34 -53.11
N ALA A 136 39.74 -84.22 -53.14
CA ALA A 136 38.40 -83.88 -52.65
C ALA A 136 38.38 -83.55 -51.14
N LYS A 137 39.06 -84.34 -50.30
CA LYS A 137 39.22 -84.06 -48.86
C LYS A 137 39.96 -82.73 -48.61
N LEU A 138 41.01 -82.43 -49.38
CA LEU A 138 41.75 -81.18 -49.25
C LEU A 138 40.88 -79.98 -49.65
N LYS A 139 40.12 -80.08 -50.74
CA LYS A 139 39.19 -79.03 -51.16
C LYS A 139 38.14 -78.76 -50.07
N GLN A 140 37.54 -79.80 -49.50
CA GLN A 140 36.59 -79.68 -48.38
C GLN A 140 37.24 -79.04 -47.14
N LYS A 141 38.50 -79.37 -46.82
CA LYS A 141 39.24 -78.74 -45.71
C LYS A 141 39.52 -77.26 -45.96
N VAL A 142 39.86 -76.86 -47.19
CA VAL A 142 40.06 -75.44 -47.54
C VAL A 142 38.76 -74.66 -47.40
N GLU A 143 37.65 -75.16 -47.95
CA GLU A 143 36.32 -74.55 -47.84
C GLU A 143 35.84 -74.47 -46.37
N THR A 144 36.17 -75.47 -45.55
CA THR A 144 35.94 -75.43 -44.09
C THR A 144 36.81 -74.37 -43.41
N LEU A 145 38.08 -74.22 -43.81
CA LEU A 145 38.98 -73.21 -43.24
C LEU A 145 38.56 -71.78 -43.64
N GLU A 146 38.20 -71.55 -44.89
CA GLU A 146 37.69 -70.26 -45.39
C GLU A 146 36.41 -69.85 -44.66
N THR A 147 35.46 -70.77 -44.47
CA THR A 147 34.25 -70.52 -43.68
C THR A 147 34.56 -70.26 -42.21
N THR A 148 35.50 -71.00 -41.59
CA THR A 148 35.93 -70.69 -40.20
C THR A 148 36.62 -69.33 -40.08
N HIS A 149 37.44 -68.92 -41.06
CA HIS A 149 38.10 -67.62 -41.07
C HIS A 149 37.08 -66.48 -41.22
N ALA A 150 36.11 -66.61 -42.13
CA ALA A 150 35.02 -65.64 -42.27
C ALA A 150 34.16 -65.53 -41.00
N THR A 151 33.90 -66.65 -40.31
CA THR A 151 33.22 -66.61 -39.00
C THR A 151 34.10 -65.99 -37.91
N GLN A 152 35.41 -66.21 -37.92
CA GLN A 152 36.31 -65.56 -36.96
C GLN A 152 36.38 -64.05 -37.20
N GLU A 153 36.54 -63.60 -38.45
CA GLU A 153 36.60 -62.18 -38.80
C GLU A 153 35.29 -61.44 -38.45
N THR A 154 34.14 -62.10 -38.59
CA THR A 154 32.85 -61.53 -38.15
C THR A 154 32.69 -61.51 -36.63
N LEU A 155 33.22 -62.50 -35.90
CA LEU A 155 33.29 -62.48 -34.43
C LEU A 155 34.24 -61.39 -33.90
N ASP A 156 35.39 -61.18 -34.55
CA ASP A 156 36.36 -60.14 -34.18
C ASP A 156 35.77 -58.75 -34.42
N LYS A 157 35.15 -58.51 -35.58
CA LYS A 157 34.39 -57.27 -35.87
C LYS A 157 33.28 -57.04 -34.85
N ARG A 158 32.52 -58.06 -34.48
CA ARG A 158 31.46 -57.98 -33.46
C ARG A 158 32.02 -57.69 -32.08
N THR A 159 33.18 -58.23 -31.73
CA THR A 159 33.86 -57.99 -30.45
C THR A 159 34.38 -56.55 -30.35
N VAL A 160 34.98 -56.03 -31.43
CA VAL A 160 35.37 -54.61 -31.51
C VAL A 160 34.16 -53.69 -31.37
N GLU A 161 33.04 -54.01 -32.02
CA GLU A 161 31.84 -53.18 -31.95
C GLU A 161 31.17 -53.22 -30.56
N LEU A 162 31.09 -54.40 -29.92
CA LEU A 162 30.63 -54.52 -28.53
C LEU A 162 31.53 -53.74 -27.55
N ASN A 163 32.84 -53.74 -27.76
CA ASN A 163 33.78 -52.97 -26.95
C ASN A 163 33.62 -51.45 -27.14
N LYS A 164 33.30 -50.98 -28.35
CA LYS A 164 32.92 -49.57 -28.57
C LYS A 164 31.62 -49.22 -27.86
N GLN A 165 30.59 -50.05 -28.02
CA GLN A 165 29.28 -49.83 -27.38
C GLN A 165 29.40 -49.83 -25.84
N ALA A 166 30.20 -50.72 -25.26
CA ALA A 166 30.47 -50.72 -23.82
C ALA A 166 31.12 -49.41 -23.36
N ARG A 167 32.14 -48.91 -24.08
CA ARG A 167 32.79 -47.62 -23.76
C ARG A 167 31.85 -46.43 -23.92
N VAL A 168 30.96 -46.42 -24.92
CA VAL A 168 29.93 -45.39 -25.08
C VAL A 168 28.95 -45.42 -23.91
N GLN A 169 28.41 -46.59 -23.56
CA GLN A 169 27.51 -46.74 -22.40
C GLN A 169 28.16 -46.35 -21.08
N GLU A 170 29.45 -46.61 -20.90
CA GLU A 170 30.21 -46.21 -19.71
C GLU A 170 30.39 -44.69 -19.63
N LEU A 171 30.70 -44.03 -20.75
CA LEU A 171 30.76 -42.56 -20.85
C LEU A 171 29.39 -41.90 -20.65
N GLU A 172 28.32 -42.46 -21.22
CA GLU A 172 26.95 -42.00 -21.02
C GLU A 172 26.53 -42.12 -19.55
N ARG A 173 26.81 -43.25 -18.90
CA ARG A 173 26.55 -43.45 -17.46
C ARG A 173 27.35 -42.50 -16.58
N ALA A 174 28.63 -42.27 -16.89
CA ALA A 174 29.47 -41.31 -16.17
C ALA A 174 28.95 -39.87 -16.32
N THR A 175 28.58 -39.47 -17.54
CA THR A 175 28.01 -38.15 -17.84
C THR A 175 26.68 -37.96 -17.12
N LEU A 176 25.73 -38.89 -17.26
CA LEU A 176 24.43 -38.84 -16.59
C LEU A 176 24.57 -38.85 -15.05
N SER A 177 25.56 -39.55 -14.50
CA SER A 177 25.83 -39.55 -13.05
C SER A 177 26.36 -38.18 -12.59
N GLN A 178 27.27 -37.58 -13.35
CA GLN A 178 27.82 -36.25 -13.07
C GLN A 178 26.76 -35.14 -13.23
N GLU A 179 25.94 -35.19 -14.27
CA GLU A 179 24.81 -34.28 -14.48
C GLU A 179 23.78 -34.39 -13.35
N LYS A 180 23.41 -35.62 -12.96
CA LYS A 180 22.51 -35.85 -11.80
C LYS A 180 23.09 -35.29 -10.51
N LYS A 181 24.40 -35.45 -10.28
CA LYS A 181 25.08 -34.88 -9.11
C LYS A 181 25.06 -33.34 -9.14
N GLN A 182 25.41 -32.72 -10.26
CA GLN A 182 25.40 -31.26 -10.43
C GLN A 182 23.98 -30.69 -10.30
N HIS A 183 22.97 -31.38 -10.85
CA HIS A 183 21.57 -30.99 -10.71
C HIS A 183 21.10 -31.10 -9.25
N ALA A 184 21.44 -32.18 -8.55
CA ALA A 184 21.13 -32.34 -7.13
C ALA A 184 21.81 -31.26 -6.26
N GLU A 185 23.09 -30.95 -6.50
CA GLU A 185 23.81 -29.88 -5.80
C GLU A 185 23.21 -28.48 -6.07
N THR A 186 22.76 -28.22 -7.30
CA THR A 186 22.09 -26.96 -7.67
C THR A 186 20.72 -26.85 -7.01
N VAL A 187 19.90 -27.91 -7.10
CA VAL A 187 18.58 -27.97 -6.45
C VAL A 187 18.69 -27.79 -4.93
N GLU A 188 19.71 -28.35 -4.28
CA GLU A 188 19.88 -28.18 -2.84
C GLU A 188 20.35 -26.76 -2.47
N LYS A 189 21.23 -26.13 -3.27
CA LYS A 189 21.58 -24.71 -3.12
C LYS A 189 20.35 -23.81 -3.28
N ASP A 190 19.52 -24.07 -4.29
CA ASP A 190 18.31 -23.29 -4.55
C ASP A 190 17.26 -23.46 -3.43
N LYS A 191 17.10 -24.68 -2.89
CA LYS A 191 16.28 -24.91 -1.69
C LYS A 191 16.80 -24.11 -0.50
N VAL A 192 18.11 -24.15 -0.21
CA VAL A 192 18.69 -23.42 0.93
C VAL A 192 18.53 -21.92 0.75
N ALA A 193 18.76 -21.39 -0.44
CA ALA A 193 18.53 -19.99 -0.78
C ALA A 193 17.04 -19.59 -0.62
N HIS A 194 16.12 -20.42 -1.10
CA HIS A 194 14.68 -20.20 -0.95
C HIS A 194 14.25 -20.21 0.53
N HIS A 195 14.76 -21.15 1.35
CA HIS A 195 14.49 -21.19 2.79
C HIS A 195 15.13 -20.02 3.56
N ALA A 196 16.25 -19.46 3.08
CA ALA A 196 16.80 -18.22 3.62
C ALA A 196 15.90 -17.02 3.28
N TRP A 197 15.50 -16.89 2.02
CA TRP A 197 14.59 -15.83 1.56
C TRP A 197 13.22 -15.86 2.25
N MET A 198 12.64 -17.05 2.44
CA MET A 198 11.37 -17.21 3.17
C MET A 198 11.49 -16.73 4.62
N ARG A 199 12.58 -17.04 5.32
CA ARG A 199 12.82 -16.57 6.71
C ARG A 199 12.98 -15.06 6.79
N ASP A 200 13.71 -14.47 5.85
CA ASP A 200 13.90 -13.02 5.76
C ASP A 200 12.57 -12.28 5.48
N ARG A 201 11.75 -12.84 4.58
CA ARG A 201 10.39 -12.35 4.30
C ARG A 201 9.47 -12.46 5.52
N ASP A 202 9.50 -13.57 6.25
CA ASP A 202 8.65 -13.78 7.42
C ASP A 202 9.10 -12.90 8.61
N ALA A 203 10.40 -12.60 8.73
CA ALA A 203 10.93 -11.57 9.64
C ALA A 203 10.42 -10.17 9.26
N THR A 204 10.52 -9.79 7.98
CA THR A 204 10.00 -8.51 7.45
C THR A 204 8.48 -8.35 7.69
N LEU A 205 7.70 -9.43 7.51
CA LEU A 205 6.28 -9.43 7.83
C LEU A 205 6.01 -9.25 9.33
N SER A 206 6.85 -9.82 10.19
CA SER A 206 6.75 -9.66 11.65
C SER A 206 7.04 -8.22 12.08
N GLU A 207 8.03 -7.56 11.47
CA GLU A 207 8.32 -6.13 11.68
C GLU A 207 7.16 -5.24 11.21
N LEU A 208 6.60 -5.51 10.02
CA LEU A 208 5.43 -4.79 9.51
C LEU A 208 4.21 -4.92 10.42
N HIS A 209 3.95 -6.11 10.97
CA HIS A 209 2.90 -6.31 11.98
C HIS A 209 3.16 -5.50 13.26
N GLY A 210 4.42 -5.41 13.72
CA GLY A 210 4.82 -4.55 14.84
C GLY A 210 4.53 -3.07 14.57
N LEU A 211 4.98 -2.56 13.43
CA LEU A 211 4.72 -1.18 12.98
C LEU A 211 3.22 -0.89 12.83
N GLN A 212 2.43 -1.85 12.37
CA GLN A 212 0.97 -1.71 12.27
C GLN A 212 0.32 -1.61 13.66
N GLN A 213 0.82 -2.34 14.66
CA GLN A 213 0.37 -2.22 16.05
C GLN A 213 0.78 -0.88 16.68
N GLU A 214 1.97 -0.35 16.36
CA GLU A 214 2.38 0.99 16.80
C GLU A 214 1.56 2.11 16.14
N ASN A 215 1.22 1.98 14.86
CA ASN A 215 0.30 2.90 14.19
C ASN A 215 -1.10 2.91 14.82
N ALA A 216 -1.60 1.75 15.28
CA ALA A 216 -2.85 1.70 16.05
C ALA A 216 -2.74 2.49 17.38
N LYS A 217 -1.66 2.30 18.15
CA LYS A 217 -1.39 3.08 19.38
C LYS A 217 -1.29 4.59 19.09
N ASN A 218 -0.65 4.98 17.99
CA ASN A 218 -0.58 6.39 17.55
C ASN A 218 -1.96 6.97 17.23
N GLY A 219 -2.89 6.16 16.70
CA GLY A 219 -4.29 6.53 16.53
C GLY A 219 -4.99 6.82 17.87
N ASP A 220 -4.81 5.94 18.86
CA ASP A 220 -5.36 6.14 20.21
C ASP A 220 -4.76 7.36 20.92
N TYR A 221 -3.44 7.56 20.81
CA TYR A 221 -2.78 8.77 21.32
C TYR A 221 -3.30 10.04 20.65
N SER A 222 -3.48 10.05 19.33
CA SER A 222 -4.07 11.18 18.60
C SER A 222 -5.49 11.50 19.08
N LYS A 223 -6.31 10.47 19.31
CA LYS A 223 -7.66 10.64 19.88
C LYS A 223 -7.61 11.24 21.29
N ALA A 224 -6.74 10.73 22.16
CA ALA A 224 -6.57 11.25 23.51
C ALA A 224 -6.07 12.72 23.53
N VAL A 225 -5.13 13.07 22.65
CA VAL A 225 -4.62 14.45 22.49
C VAL A 225 -5.75 15.39 22.04
N ASN A 226 -6.58 14.98 21.07
CA ASN A 226 -7.72 15.79 20.63
C ASN A 226 -8.79 15.98 21.72
N GLU A 227 -9.01 14.98 22.57
CA GLU A 227 -9.88 15.09 23.74
C GLU A 227 -9.30 16.08 24.77
N TRP A 228 -8.00 16.02 25.05
CA TRP A 228 -7.31 16.97 25.93
C TRP A 228 -7.34 18.40 25.40
N ILE A 229 -7.09 18.61 24.10
CA ILE A 229 -7.22 19.94 23.45
C ILE A 229 -8.65 20.49 23.62
N SER A 230 -9.66 19.63 23.50
CA SER A 230 -11.06 20.02 23.67
C SER A 230 -11.35 20.41 25.13
N LYS A 231 -10.82 19.66 26.11
CA LYS A 231 -10.93 19.99 27.55
C LYS A 231 -10.25 21.32 27.89
N CYS A 232 -9.04 21.56 27.38
CA CYS A 232 -8.32 22.82 27.59
C CYS A 232 -9.10 24.02 27.03
N ARG A 233 -9.59 23.92 25.78
CA ARG A 233 -10.46 24.96 25.17
C ARG A 233 -11.74 25.20 25.95
N ASN A 234 -12.29 24.18 26.62
CA ASN A 234 -13.47 24.35 27.46
C ASN A 234 -13.12 25.13 28.73
N ALA A 235 -12.07 24.74 29.45
CA ALA A 235 -11.59 25.43 30.63
C ALA A 235 -11.17 26.89 30.35
N GLU A 236 -10.62 27.18 29.17
CA GLU A 236 -10.31 28.55 28.73
C GLU A 236 -11.57 29.42 28.56
N ARG A 237 -12.67 28.84 28.07
CA ARG A 237 -13.97 29.54 27.98
C ARG A 237 -14.55 29.78 29.36
N GLU A 238 -14.64 28.75 30.19
CA GLU A 238 -15.14 28.85 31.58
C GLU A 238 -14.35 29.89 32.39
N LYS A 239 -13.02 29.95 32.24
CA LYS A 239 -12.18 30.99 32.82
C LYS A 239 -12.54 32.38 32.31
N LYS A 240 -12.80 32.54 31.01
CA LYS A 240 -13.15 33.83 30.41
C LYS A 240 -14.54 34.30 30.86
N ASP A 241 -15.49 33.38 30.96
CA ASP A 241 -16.85 33.67 31.41
C ASP A 241 -16.82 34.09 32.90
N ALA A 242 -16.14 33.32 33.77
CA ALA A 242 -15.93 33.71 35.17
C ALA A 242 -15.17 35.05 35.35
N GLN A 243 -14.28 35.41 34.42
CA GLN A 243 -13.61 36.71 34.42
C GLN A 243 -14.57 37.85 34.02
N ASN A 244 -15.52 37.60 33.12
CA ASN A 244 -16.56 38.56 32.77
C ASN A 244 -17.51 38.78 33.96
N ASP A 245 -17.98 37.70 34.60
CA ASP A 245 -18.82 37.76 35.80
C ASP A 245 -18.14 38.54 36.93
N TYR A 246 -16.84 38.30 37.16
CA TYR A 246 -16.05 39.06 38.13
C TYR A 246 -15.97 40.56 37.78
N ASN A 247 -15.82 40.91 36.50
CA ASN A 247 -15.80 42.31 36.06
C ASN A 247 -17.17 42.97 36.25
N GLU A 248 -18.27 42.27 35.99
CA GLU A 248 -19.63 42.74 36.23
C GLU A 248 -19.89 42.98 37.73
N LEU A 249 -19.48 42.04 38.59
CA LEU A 249 -19.55 42.19 40.04
C LEU A 249 -18.73 43.38 40.56
N GLN A 250 -17.56 43.68 39.96
CA GLN A 250 -16.79 44.88 40.28
C GLN A 250 -17.54 46.17 39.88
N CYS A 251 -18.19 46.20 38.73
CA CYS A 251 -19.04 47.32 38.32
C CYS A 251 -20.24 47.52 39.27
N ILE A 252 -20.94 46.43 39.63
CA ILE A 252 -22.05 46.46 40.60
C ILE A 252 -21.56 46.99 41.96
N ARG A 253 -20.42 46.50 42.44
CA ARG A 253 -19.80 46.98 43.69
C ARG A 253 -19.50 48.47 43.64
N ALA A 254 -18.90 48.97 42.57
CA ALA A 254 -18.57 50.39 42.43
C ALA A 254 -19.83 51.28 42.41
N ASN A 255 -20.91 50.82 41.77
CA ASN A 255 -22.20 51.51 41.79
C ASN A 255 -22.80 51.55 43.20
N LEU A 256 -22.82 50.43 43.92
CA LEU A 256 -23.31 50.37 45.31
C LEU A 256 -22.47 51.22 46.27
N GLU A 257 -21.14 51.25 46.12
CA GLU A 257 -20.27 52.12 46.91
C GLU A 257 -20.56 53.61 46.65
N LYS A 258 -20.92 53.97 45.41
CA LYS A 258 -21.38 55.32 45.07
C LYS A 258 -22.75 55.62 45.68
N GLU A 259 -23.75 54.75 45.50
CA GLU A 259 -25.09 54.95 46.07
C GLU A 259 -25.07 55.07 47.60
N LEU A 260 -24.24 54.26 48.29
CA LEU A 260 -24.01 54.36 49.74
C LEU A 260 -23.37 55.70 50.14
N LYS A 261 -22.46 56.22 49.31
CA LYS A 261 -21.83 57.53 49.55
C LYS A 261 -22.85 58.65 49.34
N ASP A 262 -23.61 58.63 48.25
CA ASP A 262 -24.62 59.65 47.95
C ASP A 262 -25.73 59.63 49.03
N SER A 263 -26.21 58.45 49.43
CA SER A 263 -27.17 58.28 50.54
C SER A 263 -26.63 58.83 51.87
N ARG A 264 -25.33 58.67 52.15
CA ARG A 264 -24.72 59.20 53.38
C ARG A 264 -24.72 60.73 53.40
N HIS A 265 -24.49 61.39 52.26
CA HIS A 265 -24.57 62.85 52.19
C HIS A 265 -26.01 63.33 52.41
N ALA A 266 -26.99 62.69 51.77
CA ALA A 266 -28.41 63.01 51.98
C ALA A 266 -28.85 62.88 53.46
N VAL A 267 -28.35 61.88 54.20
CA VAL A 267 -28.59 61.74 55.64
C VAL A 267 -27.94 62.88 56.44
N GLN A 268 -26.72 63.31 56.08
CA GLN A 268 -26.04 64.43 56.74
C GLN A 268 -26.75 65.77 56.50
N ASP A 269 -27.28 65.99 55.29
CA ASP A 269 -28.07 67.18 54.96
C ASP A 269 -29.39 67.22 55.75
N LEU A 270 -30.11 66.09 55.83
CA LEU A 270 -31.32 65.97 56.66
C LEU A 270 -31.04 66.13 58.16
N GLU A 271 -29.91 65.61 58.66
CA GLU A 271 -29.50 65.81 60.05
C GLU A 271 -29.22 67.29 60.34
N LYS A 272 -28.65 68.03 59.39
CA LYS A 272 -28.46 69.47 59.50
C LYS A 272 -29.80 70.21 59.50
N GLU A 273 -30.71 69.93 58.56
CA GLU A 273 -32.05 70.54 58.51
C GLU A 273 -32.85 70.30 59.80
N LEU A 274 -32.76 69.10 60.38
CA LEU A 274 -33.39 68.77 61.65
C LEU A 274 -32.80 69.58 62.82
N ASN A 275 -31.48 69.77 62.84
CA ASN A 275 -30.81 70.59 63.87
C ASN A 275 -31.14 72.08 63.73
N ASP A 276 -31.22 72.61 62.51
CA ASP A 276 -31.62 74.00 62.27
C ASP A 276 -33.12 74.22 62.58
N SER A 277 -33.97 73.25 62.25
CA SER A 277 -35.39 73.25 62.66
C SER A 277 -35.55 73.20 64.19
N ARG A 278 -34.73 72.41 64.89
CA ARG A 278 -34.71 72.35 66.36
C ARG A 278 -34.32 73.70 66.97
N ARG A 279 -33.37 74.43 66.38
CA ARG A 279 -33.00 75.78 66.82
C ARG A 279 -34.17 76.75 66.63
N ALA A 280 -34.80 76.76 65.46
CA ALA A 280 -35.97 77.60 65.20
C ALA A 280 -37.11 77.36 66.19
N VAL A 281 -37.37 76.10 66.58
CA VAL A 281 -38.33 75.78 67.64
C VAL A 281 -37.91 76.36 69.00
N GLN A 282 -36.64 76.21 69.39
CA GLN A 282 -36.13 76.80 70.65
C GLN A 282 -36.15 78.33 70.67
N ASP A 283 -35.99 78.96 69.51
CA ASP A 283 -36.10 80.42 69.35
C ASP A 283 -37.56 80.86 69.53
N LEU A 284 -38.51 80.18 68.88
CA LEU A 284 -39.95 80.40 69.08
C LEU A 284 -40.43 80.10 70.51
N GLU A 285 -39.85 79.11 71.20
CA GLU A 285 -40.13 78.83 72.62
C GLU A 285 -39.69 80.00 73.52
N ARG A 286 -38.55 80.65 73.21
CA ARG A 286 -38.08 81.85 73.91
C ARG A 286 -38.97 83.06 73.62
N GLU A 287 -39.31 83.32 72.35
CA GLU A 287 -40.26 84.39 72.00
C GLU A 287 -41.63 84.23 72.68
N ASN A 288 -42.14 82.99 72.77
CA ASN A 288 -43.37 82.69 73.51
C ASN A 288 -43.23 82.92 75.02
N ALA A 289 -42.06 82.69 75.61
CA ALA A 289 -41.81 83.00 77.02
C ALA A 289 -41.79 84.52 77.28
N ASP A 290 -41.16 85.28 76.39
CA ASP A 290 -41.12 86.74 76.45
C ASP A 290 -42.52 87.36 76.26
N LEU A 291 -43.33 86.84 75.33
CA LEU A 291 -44.72 87.26 75.15
C LEU A 291 -45.59 86.96 76.40
N ARG A 292 -45.36 85.84 77.08
CA ARG A 292 -46.05 85.53 78.36
C ARG A 292 -45.67 86.52 79.46
N LEU A 293 -44.38 86.88 79.55
CA LEU A 293 -43.92 87.91 80.49
C LEU A 293 -44.55 89.27 80.18
N TRP A 294 -44.64 89.66 78.91
CA TRP A 294 -45.28 90.91 78.50
C TRP A 294 -46.79 90.92 78.82
N MET A 295 -47.49 89.81 78.57
CA MET A 295 -48.91 89.66 78.92
C MET A 295 -49.15 89.77 80.43
N HIS A 296 -48.32 89.13 81.26
CA HIS A 296 -48.38 89.29 82.71
C HIS A 296 -48.07 90.72 83.19
N SER A 297 -47.20 91.44 82.47
CA SER A 297 -46.96 92.87 82.75
C SER A 297 -48.18 93.73 82.40
N LEU A 298 -48.90 93.41 81.32
CA LEU A 298 -50.14 94.11 80.96
C LEU A 298 -51.27 93.82 81.97
N ASP A 299 -51.44 92.57 82.39
CA ASP A 299 -52.41 92.19 83.43
C ASP A 299 -52.17 93.03 84.71
N ALA A 300 -50.90 93.15 85.13
CA ALA A 300 -50.51 93.97 86.28
C ALA A 300 -50.78 95.47 86.07
N CYS A 301 -50.57 96.01 84.87
CA CYS A 301 -50.94 97.39 84.53
C CYS A 301 -52.46 97.60 84.59
N CYS A 302 -53.27 96.67 84.07
CA CYS A 302 -54.72 96.72 84.16
C CYS A 302 -55.22 96.66 85.61
N ASP A 303 -54.61 95.83 86.46
CA ASP A 303 -54.91 95.79 87.90
C ASP A 303 -54.61 97.14 88.59
N VAL A 304 -53.50 97.79 88.26
CA VAL A 304 -53.14 99.14 88.75
C VAL A 304 -54.13 100.20 88.25
N GLU A 305 -54.55 100.12 86.99
CA GLU A 305 -55.56 101.03 86.43
C GLU A 305 -56.92 100.86 87.14
N ILE A 306 -57.37 99.62 87.33
CA ILE A 306 -58.62 99.29 88.06
C ILE A 306 -58.53 99.79 89.51
N ALA A 307 -57.39 99.59 90.19
CA ALA A 307 -57.18 100.09 91.54
C ALA A 307 -57.21 101.63 91.60
N THR A 308 -56.60 102.31 90.63
CA THR A 308 -56.59 103.77 90.49
C THR A 308 -57.99 104.32 90.24
N ASN A 309 -58.74 103.71 89.31
CA ASN A 309 -60.12 104.08 89.00
C ASN A 309 -61.05 103.89 90.22
N LYS A 310 -60.88 102.81 90.99
CA LYS A 310 -61.59 102.61 92.27
C LYS A 310 -61.22 103.68 93.30
N PHE A 311 -59.95 104.01 93.44
CA PHE A 311 -59.46 105.04 94.37
C PHE A 311 -59.99 106.44 94.02
N VAL A 312 -59.91 106.84 92.75
CA VAL A 312 -60.46 108.12 92.25
C VAL A 312 -61.97 108.17 92.47
N SER A 313 -62.70 107.11 92.11
CA SER A 313 -64.15 107.02 92.34
C SER A 313 -64.52 107.14 93.81
N ALA A 314 -63.77 106.49 94.71
CA ALA A 314 -63.96 106.58 96.15
C ALA A 314 -63.68 108.00 96.70
N ARG A 315 -62.61 108.67 96.23
CA ARG A 315 -62.33 110.08 96.60
C ARG A 315 -63.42 111.03 96.09
N THR A 316 -63.89 110.84 94.87
CA THR A 316 -64.98 111.64 94.29
C THR A 316 -66.28 111.46 95.06
N ALA A 317 -66.66 110.22 95.40
CA ALA A 317 -67.82 109.93 96.24
C ALA A 317 -67.69 110.57 97.64
N ALA A 318 -66.52 110.43 98.28
CA ALA A 318 -66.24 111.04 99.59
C ALA A 318 -66.25 112.58 99.56
N PHE A 319 -65.85 113.20 98.44
CA PHE A 319 -65.98 114.65 98.26
C PHE A 319 -67.45 115.05 98.05
N GLN A 320 -68.20 114.32 97.22
CA GLN A 320 -69.63 114.58 96.98
C GLN A 320 -70.50 114.40 98.23
N SER A 321 -70.17 113.45 99.11
CA SER A 321 -70.90 113.21 100.36
C SER A 321 -70.74 114.29 101.42
N LYS A 322 -69.75 115.19 101.29
CA LYS A 322 -69.57 116.33 102.21
C LYS A 322 -70.72 117.34 102.07
N TRP A 323 -71.10 117.95 103.19
CA TRP A 323 -72.13 118.98 103.20
C TRP A 323 -71.68 120.23 102.43
N GLY A 324 -72.63 121.04 101.95
CA GLY A 324 -72.33 122.16 101.05
C GLY A 324 -71.33 123.19 101.60
N ARG A 325 -71.21 123.35 102.93
CA ARG A 325 -70.17 124.15 103.58
C ARG A 325 -68.81 123.45 103.52
N GLU A 326 -68.73 122.21 103.99
CA GLU A 326 -67.51 121.40 104.01
C GLU A 326 -66.88 121.18 102.63
N ARG A 327 -67.69 121.12 101.56
CA ARG A 327 -67.19 121.11 100.18
C ARG A 327 -66.52 122.42 99.80
N ARG A 328 -67.13 123.57 100.11
CA ARG A 328 -66.53 124.89 99.87
C ARG A 328 -65.24 125.06 100.66
N ASP A 329 -65.27 124.80 101.97
CA ASP A 329 -64.11 124.97 102.84
C ASP A 329 -62.94 124.08 102.37
N PHE A 330 -63.22 122.87 101.86
CA PHE A 330 -62.23 122.01 101.22
C PHE A 330 -61.71 122.55 99.88
N SER A 331 -62.60 123.01 98.99
CA SER A 331 -62.20 123.60 97.70
C SER A 331 -61.38 124.88 97.89
N VAL A 332 -61.75 125.73 98.85
CA VAL A 332 -61.03 126.94 99.25
C VAL A 332 -59.64 126.58 99.79
N ALA A 333 -59.56 125.63 100.72
CA ALA A 333 -58.27 125.19 101.27
C ALA A 333 -57.35 124.58 100.19
N LYS A 334 -57.91 123.80 99.23
CA LYS A 334 -57.13 123.27 98.10
C LYS A 334 -56.77 124.31 97.05
N TYR A 335 -57.58 125.33 96.83
CA TYR A 335 -57.23 126.46 95.97
C TYR A 335 -56.12 127.31 96.60
N GLU A 336 -56.18 127.58 97.91
CA GLU A 336 -55.13 128.29 98.66
C GLU A 336 -53.80 127.51 98.68
N GLU A 337 -53.85 126.18 98.75
CA GLU A 337 -52.66 125.31 98.68
C GLU A 337 -51.96 125.35 97.31
N LEU A 338 -52.71 125.50 96.22
CA LEU A 338 -52.20 125.61 94.85
C LEU A 338 -51.85 127.06 94.44
N TYR A 339 -52.63 128.02 94.94
CA TYR A 339 -52.55 129.44 94.64
C TYR A 339 -52.59 130.28 95.94
N PRO A 340 -51.45 130.38 96.66
CA PRO A 340 -51.40 131.08 97.95
C PRO A 340 -51.88 132.54 97.86
N GLY A 341 -52.71 132.93 98.82
CA GLY A 341 -53.35 134.25 98.93
C GLY A 341 -54.66 134.41 98.13
N GLN A 342 -55.09 133.42 97.34
CA GLN A 342 -56.28 133.53 96.49
C GLN A 342 -57.52 132.78 97.00
N GLY A 343 -57.37 131.86 97.96
CA GLY A 343 -58.47 131.10 98.55
C GLY A 343 -59.50 131.99 99.25
N GLY A 344 -59.06 133.08 99.90
CA GLY A 344 -59.97 134.04 100.54
C GLY A 344 -60.91 134.78 99.56
N ASP A 345 -60.48 135.00 98.32
CA ASP A 345 -61.31 135.56 97.25
C ASP A 345 -62.31 134.50 96.74
N LEU A 346 -61.84 133.28 96.48
CA LEU A 346 -62.71 132.16 96.10
C LEU A 346 -63.77 131.86 97.16
N ASP A 347 -63.43 131.87 98.44
CA ASP A 347 -64.35 131.66 99.56
C ASP A 347 -65.43 132.75 99.64
N ARG A 348 -65.04 134.02 99.45
CA ARG A 348 -65.98 135.14 99.38
C ARG A 348 -66.96 134.98 98.21
N GLN A 349 -66.46 134.64 97.02
CA GLN A 349 -67.27 134.40 95.82
C GLN A 349 -68.22 133.22 96.00
N MET A 350 -67.73 132.07 96.48
CA MET A 350 -68.56 130.88 96.74
C MET A 350 -69.61 131.13 97.82
N ARG A 351 -69.29 131.86 98.91
CA ARG A 351 -70.28 132.23 99.92
C ARG A 351 -71.37 133.12 99.33
N ALA A 352 -70.98 134.15 98.57
CA ALA A 352 -71.92 135.06 97.92
C ALA A 352 -72.89 134.34 96.96
N PHE A 353 -72.41 133.31 96.23
CA PHE A 353 -73.23 132.54 95.29
C PHE A 353 -74.25 131.60 95.96
N THR A 354 -74.05 131.23 97.23
CA THR A 354 -74.88 130.21 97.92
C THR A 354 -76.16 130.74 98.59
N SER A 355 -76.39 132.05 98.57
CA SER A 355 -77.60 132.67 99.11
C SER A 355 -78.66 132.85 98.02
N THR A 356 -79.69 132.00 98.02
CA THR A 356 -80.71 131.93 96.96
C THR A 356 -81.57 133.19 96.79
N GLN A 357 -82.03 133.42 95.54
CA GLN A 357 -82.87 134.53 95.02
C GLN A 357 -82.15 135.87 94.75
N ASN A 358 -81.42 135.95 93.62
CA ASN A 358 -80.98 137.18 92.94
C ASN A 358 -80.39 138.29 93.85
N ARG A 359 -79.57 137.88 94.83
CA ARG A 359 -78.99 138.75 95.85
C ARG A 359 -77.56 138.32 96.15
N ILE A 360 -76.59 139.09 95.67
CA ILE A 360 -75.18 138.92 96.02
C ILE A 360 -74.94 139.74 97.30
N CYS A 361 -74.58 139.05 98.38
CA CYS A 361 -74.24 139.68 99.65
C CYS A 361 -72.73 139.98 99.68
N HIS A 362 -72.37 141.25 99.58
CA HIS A 362 -71.03 141.72 99.97
C HIS A 362 -71.07 142.22 101.41
N ASP A 363 -69.96 142.05 102.14
CA ASP A 363 -69.86 142.20 103.60
C ASP A 363 -70.72 143.36 104.18
N ARG A 364 -71.90 142.98 104.69
CA ARG A 364 -72.94 143.78 105.39
C ARG A 364 -73.99 144.55 104.57
N ASP A 365 -74.02 144.49 103.23
CA ASP A 365 -75.13 145.04 102.43
C ASP A 365 -75.61 144.11 101.31
N ILE A 366 -76.93 144.05 101.11
CA ILE A 366 -77.57 143.27 100.05
C ILE A 366 -77.68 144.13 98.78
N ARG A 367 -76.90 143.81 97.74
CA ARG A 367 -77.12 144.36 96.39
C ARG A 367 -78.03 143.45 95.58
N HIS A 368 -79.03 144.05 94.94
CA HIS A 368 -79.68 143.43 93.79
C HIS A 368 -78.76 143.59 92.59
N VAL A 369 -78.44 142.48 91.94
CA VAL A 369 -77.46 142.38 90.85
C VAL A 369 -78.17 141.82 89.62
N SER A 370 -77.73 142.19 88.41
CA SER A 370 -78.37 141.72 87.18
C SER A 370 -78.21 140.21 87.01
N HIS A 371 -79.12 139.58 86.24
CA HIS A 371 -79.04 138.15 85.96
C HIS A 371 -77.76 137.79 85.19
N GLU A 372 -77.30 138.66 84.28
CA GLU A 372 -76.03 138.49 83.55
C GLU A 372 -74.80 138.53 84.47
N GLU A 373 -74.75 139.44 85.44
CA GLU A 373 -73.62 139.55 86.38
C GLU A 373 -73.63 138.42 87.41
N PHE A 374 -74.81 137.89 87.78
CA PHE A 374 -74.93 136.63 88.53
C PHE A 374 -74.42 135.42 87.72
N LEU A 375 -74.80 135.31 86.44
CA LEU A 375 -74.30 134.24 85.56
C LEU A 375 -72.78 134.34 85.38
N ARG A 376 -72.25 135.53 85.09
CA ARG A 376 -70.81 135.76 84.93
C ARG A 376 -70.04 135.39 86.20
N THR A 377 -70.54 135.74 87.38
CA THR A 377 -69.93 135.31 88.66
C THR A 377 -69.96 133.79 88.84
N GLY A 378 -71.05 133.14 88.40
CA GLY A 378 -71.17 131.67 88.42
C GLY A 378 -70.31 130.95 87.38
N ASP A 379 -69.97 131.61 86.27
CA ASP A 379 -69.01 131.14 85.27
C ASP A 379 -67.56 131.40 85.75
N ASP A 380 -67.23 132.59 86.29
CA ASP A 380 -65.93 132.91 86.91
C ASP A 380 -65.57 131.90 88.02
N ILE A 381 -66.53 131.50 88.87
CA ILE A 381 -66.35 130.45 89.89
C ILE A 381 -66.15 129.07 89.25
N ARG A 382 -66.83 128.78 88.14
CA ARG A 382 -66.71 127.50 87.43
C ARG A 382 -65.35 127.36 86.76
N ASP A 383 -64.85 128.41 86.14
CA ASP A 383 -63.55 128.42 85.47
C ASP A 383 -62.41 128.28 86.51
N ARG A 384 -62.46 129.03 87.62
CA ARG A 384 -61.52 128.84 88.74
C ARG A 384 -61.57 127.43 89.35
N LEU A 385 -62.73 126.79 89.36
CA LEU A 385 -62.88 125.39 89.79
C LEU A 385 -62.42 124.38 88.72
N ALA A 386 -62.51 124.72 87.44
CA ALA A 386 -62.00 123.91 86.34
C ALA A 386 -60.46 123.91 86.32
N ASP A 387 -59.82 125.06 86.56
CA ASP A 387 -58.37 125.14 86.79
C ASP A 387 -57.94 124.25 87.97
N LEU A 388 -58.72 124.28 89.06
CA LEU A 388 -58.51 123.40 90.22
C LEU A 388 -58.62 121.91 89.83
N ALA A 389 -59.55 121.54 88.94
CA ALA A 389 -59.69 120.17 88.43
C ALA A 389 -58.55 119.76 87.49
N VAL A 390 -58.01 120.67 86.68
CA VAL A 390 -56.84 120.43 85.82
C VAL A 390 -55.56 120.28 86.65
N CYS A 391 -55.35 121.15 87.65
CA CYS A 391 -54.18 121.12 88.51
C CYS A 391 -54.22 120.04 89.62
N THR A 392 -55.38 119.42 89.88
CA THR A 392 -55.51 118.27 90.80
C THR A 392 -55.80 116.94 90.09
N ALA A 393 -55.90 116.94 88.76
CA ALA A 393 -55.85 115.71 87.99
C ALA A 393 -54.55 114.96 88.35
N PRO A 394 -54.61 113.65 88.66
CA PRO A 394 -53.38 112.86 88.72
C PRO A 394 -52.71 112.96 87.35
N ALA A 395 -51.42 113.28 87.32
CA ALA A 395 -50.64 113.13 86.11
C ALA A 395 -50.66 111.65 85.72
N THR A 396 -51.48 111.29 84.73
CA THR A 396 -51.48 109.97 84.13
C THR A 396 -50.14 109.74 83.46
N LEU A 397 -49.36 108.82 84.03
CA LEU A 397 -48.16 108.21 83.47
C LEU A 397 -48.52 106.80 82.99
#